data_AF-A0A4Q2A520-F1
#
_entry.id   AF-A0A4Q2A520-F1
#
_cell.length_a   1.000
_cell.length_b   1.000
_cell.length_c   1.000
_cell.angle_alpha   90.00
_cell.angle_beta   90.00
_cell.angle_gamma   90.00
#
_symmetry.space_group_name_H-M   'P 1'
#
loop_
_entity.id
_entity.type
_entity.pdbx_description
1 polymer ?
#
loop_
_entity_poly.entity_id
_entity_poly.type
_entity_poly.pdbx_seq_one_letter_code
_entity_poly.pdbx_strand_id
1 'polypeptide(L)'
;MTKQLSAHARSDETSSEIGRLEPLSGDALAVALNAVDWSESPCDGLGRIMARRDVDLATALCVFFRGAPERFNYLPKPHVPDGYRAVARHLDNICLRINSGFYLPQPDGRLGCRDTLDRWLDYQRADRQEGRCGRWVLDEAVLMPLFDSAWYRAPRSQHRERDEPSLWHAILGSLRDLRGPRAFMRLRK
;
A
#
# COMPACT_ATOMS: atom_id res chain seq x y z
N MET A 1 42.17 -5.34 -5.42
CA MET A 1 41.41 -4.71 -4.31
C MET A 1 40.61 -3.51 -4.83
N THR A 2 39.72 -3.72 -5.81
CA THR A 2 39.00 -2.63 -6.52
C THR A 2 37.48 -2.78 -6.48
N LYS A 3 36.95 -3.87 -5.90
CA LYS A 3 35.50 -4.12 -5.81
C LYS A 3 34.79 -3.37 -4.67
N GLN A 4 35.47 -3.03 -3.58
CA GLN A 4 34.83 -2.39 -2.41
C GLN A 4 34.54 -0.90 -2.59
N LEU A 5 35.40 -0.15 -3.30
CA LEU A 5 35.22 1.28 -3.53
C LEU A 5 34.03 1.58 -4.46
N SER A 6 33.75 0.70 -5.43
CA SER A 6 32.65 0.90 -6.40
C SER A 6 31.27 0.56 -5.85
N ALA A 7 31.19 -0.26 -4.79
CA ALA A 7 29.92 -0.59 -4.12
C ALA A 7 29.45 0.53 -3.18
N HIS A 8 30.38 1.17 -2.46
CA HIS A 8 30.07 2.27 -1.53
C HIS A 8 29.59 3.54 -2.24
N ALA A 9 30.24 3.93 -3.35
CA ALA A 9 29.82 5.09 -4.13
C ALA A 9 28.42 4.90 -4.78
N ARG A 10 28.07 3.66 -5.14
CA ARG A 10 26.77 3.33 -5.76
C ARG A 10 25.62 3.23 -4.76
N SER A 11 25.88 2.80 -3.53
CA SER A 11 24.88 2.82 -2.45
C SER A 11 24.49 4.25 -2.04
N ASP A 12 25.43 5.19 -2.14
CA ASP A 12 25.15 6.61 -1.87
C ASP A 12 24.30 7.25 -2.98
N GLU A 13 24.53 6.88 -4.25
CA GLU A 13 23.80 7.43 -5.40
C GLU A 13 22.36 6.89 -5.49
N THR A 14 22.15 5.60 -5.20
CA THR A 14 20.79 5.00 -5.09
C THR A 14 20.04 5.47 -3.84
N SER A 15 20.74 5.68 -2.71
CA SER A 15 20.14 6.34 -1.53
C SER A 15 19.71 7.78 -1.82
N SER A 16 20.46 8.49 -2.67
CA SER A 16 20.13 9.84 -3.12
C SER A 16 18.88 9.88 -4.01
N GLU A 17 18.65 8.87 -4.84
CA GLU A 17 17.44 8.79 -5.68
C GLU A 17 16.16 8.54 -4.87
N ILE A 18 16.19 7.66 -3.87
CA ILE A 18 15.02 7.47 -2.99
C ILE A 18 14.83 8.60 -2.00
N GLY A 19 15.91 9.21 -1.54
CA GLY A 19 15.84 10.43 -0.73
C GLY A 19 15.02 11.53 -1.41
N ARG A 20 15.02 11.58 -2.76
CA ARG A 20 14.17 12.50 -3.54
C ARG A 20 12.69 12.14 -3.53
N LEU A 21 12.34 10.87 -3.27
CA LEU A 21 10.95 10.40 -3.17
C LEU A 21 10.35 10.60 -1.78
N GLU A 22 11.18 10.53 -0.73
CA GLU A 22 10.74 10.66 0.67
C GLU A 22 9.86 11.91 0.93
N PRO A 23 10.21 13.13 0.47
CA PRO A 23 9.38 14.31 0.72
C PRO A 23 8.12 14.41 -0.18
N LEU A 24 8.02 13.61 -1.24
CA LEU A 24 6.90 13.67 -2.18
C LEU A 24 5.66 13.00 -1.59
N SER A 25 4.48 13.44 -2.01
CA SER A 25 3.19 12.83 -1.67
C SER A 25 2.18 13.01 -2.81
N GLY A 26 1.10 12.24 -2.79
CA GLY A 26 0.02 12.34 -3.79
C GLY A 26 0.52 12.16 -5.23
N ASP A 27 -0.01 12.99 -6.14
CA ASP A 27 0.29 12.91 -7.59
C ASP A 27 1.79 13.03 -7.90
N ALA A 28 2.52 13.87 -7.16
CA ALA A 28 3.96 14.02 -7.37
C ALA A 28 4.73 12.74 -7.05
N LEU A 29 4.31 12.04 -5.99
CA LEU A 29 4.86 10.72 -5.65
C LEU A 29 4.47 9.68 -6.71
N ALA A 30 3.22 9.69 -7.18
CA ALA A 30 2.76 8.78 -8.23
C ALA A 30 3.56 8.96 -9.54
N VAL A 31 3.79 10.21 -9.97
CA VAL A 31 4.60 10.52 -11.16
C VAL A 31 6.04 10.03 -10.97
N ALA A 32 6.64 10.31 -9.82
CA ALA A 32 8.02 9.93 -9.56
C ALA A 32 8.21 8.41 -9.46
N LEU A 33 7.29 7.70 -8.78
CA LEU A 33 7.28 6.24 -8.73
C LEU A 33 7.12 5.60 -10.11
N ASN A 34 6.31 6.20 -10.97
CA ASN A 34 6.17 5.79 -12.36
C ASN A 34 7.36 6.14 -13.24
N ALA A 35 8.35 6.90 -12.75
CA ALA A 35 9.58 7.19 -13.48
C ALA A 35 10.76 6.32 -13.02
N VAL A 36 10.60 5.54 -11.94
CA VAL A 36 11.65 4.69 -11.39
C VAL A 36 12.19 3.73 -12.45
N ASP A 37 13.52 3.65 -12.53
CA ASP A 37 14.22 2.69 -13.37
C ASP A 37 14.31 1.31 -12.69
N TRP A 38 14.04 0.28 -13.49
CA TRP A 38 14.05 -1.12 -13.10
C TRP A 38 15.21 -1.91 -13.75
N SER A 39 16.05 -1.24 -14.55
CA SER A 39 17.11 -1.85 -15.36
C SER A 39 18.27 -2.43 -14.55
N GLU A 40 18.64 -1.79 -13.44
CA GLU A 40 19.67 -2.24 -12.51
C GLU A 40 19.15 -2.11 -11.07
N SER A 41 19.19 -3.22 -10.29
CA SER A 41 18.77 -3.35 -8.89
C SER A 41 17.87 -2.20 -8.37
N PRO A 42 16.53 -2.36 -8.37
CA PRO A 42 15.61 -1.29 -8.01
C PRO A 42 16.06 -0.65 -6.71
N CYS A 43 16.07 0.68 -6.72
CA CYS A 43 16.68 1.50 -5.69
C CYS A 43 16.43 0.96 -4.27
N ASP A 44 17.51 0.83 -3.50
CA ASP A 44 17.44 0.42 -2.11
C ASP A 44 16.53 1.37 -1.31
N GLY A 45 15.34 0.89 -0.96
CA GLY A 45 14.28 1.67 -0.29
C GLY A 45 12.96 1.78 -1.05
N LEU A 46 12.86 1.30 -2.30
CA LEU A 46 11.59 1.28 -3.04
C LEU A 46 10.53 0.50 -2.26
N GLY A 47 10.95 -0.58 -1.61
CA GLY A 47 10.09 -1.37 -0.73
C GLY A 47 9.55 -0.59 0.48
N ARG A 48 10.27 0.43 0.97
CA ARG A 48 9.82 1.34 2.04
C ARG A 48 8.83 2.36 1.49
N ILE A 49 9.14 3.00 0.37
CA ILE A 49 8.23 3.97 -0.27
C ILE A 49 6.91 3.29 -0.66
N MET A 50 6.97 2.11 -1.27
CA MET A 50 5.79 1.30 -1.60
C MET A 50 5.03 0.77 -0.36
N ALA A 51 5.58 0.91 0.85
CA ALA A 51 4.89 0.57 2.09
C ALA A 51 4.23 1.78 2.78
N ARG A 52 4.24 2.97 2.14
CA ARG A 52 3.57 4.15 2.65
C ARG A 52 2.07 4.10 2.34
N ARG A 53 1.28 4.74 3.20
CA ARG A 53 -0.19 4.79 3.10
C ARG A 53 -0.70 5.73 2.01
N ASP A 54 0.13 6.65 1.54
CA ASP A 54 -0.20 7.65 0.52
C ASP A 54 0.08 7.15 -0.91
N VAL A 55 0.55 5.92 -1.06
CA VAL A 55 0.58 5.22 -2.35
C VAL A 55 -0.78 4.59 -2.59
N ASP A 56 -1.44 4.98 -3.68
CA ASP A 56 -2.74 4.43 -4.06
C ASP A 56 -2.62 3.15 -4.91
N LEU A 57 -3.75 2.46 -5.08
CA LEU A 57 -3.82 1.19 -5.82
C LEU A 57 -3.46 1.32 -7.31
N ALA A 58 -3.86 2.40 -7.98
CA ALA A 58 -3.56 2.61 -9.39
C ALA A 58 -2.06 2.85 -9.59
N THR A 59 -1.45 3.66 -8.72
CA THR A 59 -0.01 3.88 -8.68
C THR A 59 0.73 2.56 -8.44
N ALA A 60 0.30 1.76 -7.46
CA ALA A 60 0.95 0.48 -7.16
C ALA A 60 0.91 -0.51 -8.34
N LEU A 61 -0.21 -0.58 -9.06
CA LEU A 61 -0.33 -1.40 -10.27
C LEU A 61 0.57 -0.92 -11.40
N CYS A 62 0.60 0.40 -11.67
CA CYS A 62 1.49 0.96 -12.68
C CYS A 62 2.96 0.65 -12.36
N VAL A 63 3.38 0.83 -11.11
CA VAL A 63 4.73 0.51 -10.63
C VAL A 63 5.02 -0.98 -10.77
N PHE A 64 4.06 -1.85 -10.40
CA PHE A 64 4.19 -3.30 -10.57
C PHE A 64 4.46 -3.68 -12.03
N PHE A 65 3.66 -3.18 -12.98
CA PHE A 65 3.83 -3.50 -14.39
C PHE A 65 5.08 -2.88 -15.01
N ARG A 66 5.54 -1.72 -14.55
CA ARG A 66 6.83 -1.16 -14.98
C ARG A 66 8.03 -2.02 -14.59
N GLY A 67 7.90 -2.82 -13.53
CA GLY A 67 8.90 -3.82 -13.16
C GLY A 67 8.94 -5.05 -14.07
N ALA A 68 8.12 -5.09 -15.13
CA ALA A 68 8.08 -6.14 -16.14
C ALA A 68 7.91 -7.56 -15.54
N PRO A 69 6.84 -7.80 -14.76
CA PRO A 69 6.61 -9.07 -14.07
C PRO A 69 6.51 -10.27 -15.04
N GLU A 70 6.09 -10.05 -16.28
CA GLU A 70 6.03 -11.07 -17.33
C GLU A 70 7.37 -11.77 -17.57
N ARG A 71 8.49 -11.08 -17.35
CA ARG A 71 9.85 -11.63 -17.54
C ARG A 71 10.15 -12.80 -16.63
N PHE A 72 9.52 -12.85 -15.45
CA PHE A 72 9.85 -13.80 -14.38
C PHE A 72 8.64 -14.59 -13.87
N ASN A 73 7.44 -14.35 -14.41
CA ASN A 73 6.19 -14.89 -13.86
C ASN A 73 6.16 -16.43 -13.81
N TYR A 74 6.81 -17.10 -14.76
CA TYR A 74 6.87 -18.57 -14.84
C TYR A 74 8.25 -19.13 -14.50
N LEU A 75 9.17 -18.29 -14.02
CA LEU A 75 10.50 -18.72 -13.62
C LEU A 75 10.50 -19.09 -12.13
N PRO A 76 10.93 -20.34 -11.78
CA PRO A 76 11.19 -20.69 -10.40
C PRO A 76 12.18 -19.72 -9.76
N LYS A 77 11.98 -19.41 -8.47
CA LYS A 77 12.83 -18.45 -7.73
C LYS A 77 14.35 -18.69 -7.86
N PRO A 78 14.87 -19.94 -7.84
CA PRO A 78 16.29 -20.19 -8.04
C PRO A 78 16.81 -19.84 -9.44
N HIS A 79 15.93 -19.80 -10.44
CA HIS A 79 16.27 -19.53 -11.84
C HIS A 79 16.24 -18.03 -12.20
N VAL A 80 15.83 -17.16 -11.26
CA VAL A 80 15.94 -15.71 -11.46
C VAL A 80 17.43 -15.32 -11.42
N PRO A 81 17.97 -14.68 -12.47
CA PRO A 81 19.38 -14.28 -12.48
C PRO A 81 19.71 -13.35 -11.31
N ASP A 82 20.93 -13.46 -10.79
CA ASP A 82 21.33 -12.78 -9.54
C ASP A 82 21.03 -11.27 -9.55
N GLY A 83 21.30 -10.59 -10.67
CA GLY A 83 21.04 -9.15 -10.83
C GLY A 83 19.55 -8.75 -10.78
N TYR A 84 18.64 -9.69 -10.99
CA TYR A 84 17.19 -9.46 -10.99
C TYR A 84 16.48 -9.99 -9.74
N ARG A 85 17.21 -10.59 -8.79
CA ARG A 85 16.60 -11.10 -7.55
C ARG A 85 15.97 -9.97 -6.71
N ALA A 86 16.59 -8.79 -6.70
CA ALA A 86 16.04 -7.61 -6.05
C ALA A 86 14.72 -7.18 -6.69
N VAL A 87 14.66 -7.10 -8.03
CA VAL A 87 13.43 -6.83 -8.82
C VAL A 87 12.32 -7.80 -8.43
N ALA A 88 12.59 -9.11 -8.53
CA ALA A 88 11.59 -10.12 -8.23
C ALA A 88 11.06 -10.02 -6.79
N ARG A 89 11.94 -9.69 -5.81
CA ARG A 89 11.54 -9.44 -4.43
C ARG A 89 10.65 -8.21 -4.26
N HIS A 90 10.90 -7.13 -5.02
CA HIS A 90 10.03 -5.95 -5.00
C HIS A 90 8.65 -6.29 -5.58
N LEU A 91 8.62 -7.01 -6.71
CA LEU A 91 7.36 -7.48 -7.31
C LEU A 91 6.57 -8.39 -6.37
N ASP A 92 7.22 -9.32 -5.67
CA ASP A 92 6.58 -10.16 -4.64
C ASP A 92 5.90 -9.30 -3.57
N ASN A 93 6.62 -8.32 -3.04
CA ASN A 93 6.10 -7.45 -1.98
C ASN A 93 4.98 -6.53 -2.44
N ILE A 94 5.06 -6.01 -3.67
CA ILE A 94 4.00 -5.17 -4.23
C ILE A 94 2.75 -6.00 -4.48
N CYS A 95 2.88 -7.17 -5.12
CA CYS A 95 1.77 -8.08 -5.39
C CYS A 95 1.08 -8.53 -4.09
N LEU A 96 1.86 -8.89 -3.06
CA LEU A 96 1.33 -9.26 -1.75
C LEU A 96 0.51 -8.12 -1.13
N ARG A 97 0.99 -6.88 -1.20
CA ARG A 97 0.28 -5.70 -0.66
C ARG A 97 -0.97 -5.35 -1.47
N ILE A 98 -0.92 -5.49 -2.80
CA ILE A 98 -2.10 -5.35 -3.65
C ILE A 98 -3.15 -6.36 -3.20
N ASN A 99 -2.83 -7.65 -3.16
CA ASN A 99 -3.79 -8.69 -2.80
C ASN A 99 -4.24 -8.64 -1.33
N SER A 100 -3.48 -8.02 -0.44
CA SER A 100 -3.92 -7.79 0.94
C SER A 100 -4.84 -6.57 1.10
N GLY A 101 -5.17 -5.87 0.02
CA GLY A 101 -5.95 -4.63 0.06
C GLY A 101 -5.23 -3.47 0.76
N PHE A 102 -3.88 -3.49 0.80
CA PHE A 102 -3.10 -2.45 1.49
C PHE A 102 -3.24 -1.10 0.80
N TYR A 103 -3.25 -1.09 -0.52
CA TYR A 103 -3.36 0.14 -1.31
C TYR A 103 -4.82 0.52 -1.47
N LEU A 104 -5.16 1.73 -1.01
CA LEU A 104 -6.48 2.27 -1.22
C LEU A 104 -6.54 2.95 -2.59
N PRO A 105 -7.56 2.66 -3.38
CA PRO A 105 -7.79 3.39 -4.62
C PRO A 105 -8.30 4.81 -4.36
N GLN A 106 -7.90 5.73 -5.24
CA GLN A 106 -8.35 7.12 -5.17
C GLN A 106 -9.66 7.34 -5.93
N PRO A 107 -10.62 8.10 -5.35
CA PRO A 107 -11.76 8.60 -6.10
C PRO A 107 -11.27 9.36 -7.34
N ASP A 108 -11.85 9.06 -8.50
CA ASP A 108 -11.53 9.69 -9.79
C ASP A 108 -10.09 9.48 -10.31
N GLY A 109 -9.30 8.64 -9.62
CA GLY A 109 -7.95 8.27 -10.04
C GLY A 109 -7.96 7.53 -11.38
N ARG A 110 -7.12 7.98 -12.33
CA ARG A 110 -6.97 7.30 -13.62
C ARG A 110 -5.97 6.16 -13.52
N LEU A 111 -6.40 4.96 -13.93
CA LEU A 111 -5.50 3.81 -14.05
C LEU A 111 -4.70 3.90 -15.37
N GLY A 112 -3.46 4.40 -15.29
CA GLY A 112 -2.58 4.56 -16.46
C GLY A 112 -2.16 3.25 -17.15
N CYS A 113 -2.32 2.11 -16.48
CA CYS A 113 -1.95 0.78 -16.99
C CYS A 113 -3.15 -0.11 -17.34
N ARG A 114 -4.33 0.47 -17.63
CA ARG A 114 -5.58 -0.28 -17.83
C ARG A 114 -5.46 -1.42 -18.84
N ASP A 115 -4.95 -1.15 -20.03
CA ASP A 115 -4.81 -2.16 -21.09
C ASP A 115 -3.85 -3.31 -20.69
N THR A 116 -2.79 -2.97 -19.96
CA THR A 116 -1.84 -3.96 -19.44
C THR A 116 -2.48 -4.82 -18.36
N LEU A 117 -3.26 -4.21 -17.46
CA LEU A 117 -4.00 -4.93 -16.43
C LEU A 117 -5.02 -5.89 -17.04
N ASP A 118 -5.85 -5.41 -17.97
CA ASP A 118 -6.89 -6.22 -18.60
C ASP A 118 -6.26 -7.46 -19.29
N ARG A 119 -5.18 -7.24 -20.05
CA ARG A 119 -4.42 -8.34 -20.68
C ARG A 119 -3.82 -9.31 -19.66
N TRP A 120 -3.29 -8.79 -18.54
CA TRP A 120 -2.72 -9.61 -17.48
C TRP A 120 -3.77 -10.51 -16.82
N LEU A 121 -4.96 -9.97 -16.54
CA LEU A 121 -6.07 -10.73 -16.00
C LEU A 121 -6.57 -11.79 -16.98
N ASP A 122 -6.62 -11.49 -18.28
CA ASP A 122 -6.97 -12.47 -19.31
C ASP A 122 -5.98 -13.63 -19.37
N TYR A 123 -4.67 -13.36 -19.28
CA TYR A 123 -3.66 -14.42 -19.18
C TYR A 123 -3.84 -15.26 -17.90
N GLN A 124 -4.14 -14.65 -16.76
CA GLN A 124 -4.38 -15.38 -15.51
C GLN A 124 -5.63 -16.26 -15.56
N ARG A 125 -6.70 -15.79 -16.24
CA ARG A 125 -7.91 -16.59 -16.47
C ARG A 125 -7.61 -17.78 -17.39
N ALA A 126 -6.84 -17.57 -18.46
CA ALA A 126 -6.40 -18.64 -19.35
C ALA A 126 -5.52 -19.68 -18.61
N ASP A 127 -4.56 -19.23 -17.81
CA ASP A 127 -3.74 -20.11 -16.97
C ASP A 127 -4.60 -20.96 -16.04
N ARG A 128 -5.61 -20.37 -15.40
CA ARG A 128 -6.54 -21.09 -14.53
C ARG A 128 -7.31 -22.19 -15.27
N GLN A 129 -7.71 -21.94 -16.53
CA GLN A 129 -8.36 -22.93 -17.37
C GLN A 129 -7.42 -24.08 -17.76
N GLU A 130 -6.14 -23.77 -17.94
CA GLU A 130 -5.08 -24.74 -18.28
C GLU A 130 -4.47 -25.43 -17.03
N GLY A 131 -4.96 -25.13 -15.82
CA GLY A 131 -4.40 -25.67 -14.57
C GLY A 131 -3.01 -25.14 -14.23
N ARG A 132 -2.59 -24.03 -14.84
CA ARG A 132 -1.34 -23.32 -14.55
C ARG A 132 -1.57 -22.16 -13.59
N CYS A 133 -0.48 -21.71 -12.99
CA CYS A 133 -0.47 -20.52 -12.15
C CYS A 133 0.88 -19.84 -12.28
N GLY A 134 0.88 -18.58 -12.69
CA GLY A 134 2.05 -17.71 -12.57
C GLY A 134 2.41 -17.43 -11.10
N ARG A 135 3.60 -16.88 -10.89
CA ARG A 135 4.10 -16.46 -9.57
C ARG A 135 3.27 -15.33 -8.97
N TRP A 136 2.87 -14.36 -9.79
CA TRP A 136 2.11 -13.19 -9.35
C TRP A 136 0.70 -13.26 -9.90
N VAL A 137 -0.22 -13.76 -9.08
CA VAL A 137 -1.67 -13.73 -9.35
C VAL A 137 -2.27 -12.49 -8.71
N LEU A 138 -3.08 -11.73 -9.44
CA LEU A 138 -3.80 -10.59 -8.87
C LEU A 138 -5.20 -11.05 -8.49
N ASP A 139 -5.63 -10.72 -7.27
CA ASP A 139 -6.99 -11.03 -6.83
C ASP A 139 -7.97 -10.03 -7.47
N GLU A 140 -8.75 -10.51 -8.44
CA GLU A 140 -9.77 -9.72 -9.14
C GLU A 140 -10.76 -9.06 -8.17
N ALA A 141 -11.07 -9.70 -7.02
CA ALA A 141 -11.98 -9.13 -6.02
C ALA A 141 -11.41 -7.87 -5.37
N VAL A 142 -10.09 -7.83 -5.13
CA VAL A 142 -9.41 -6.66 -4.56
C VAL A 142 -9.31 -5.53 -5.58
N LEU A 143 -9.29 -5.87 -6.87
CA LEU A 143 -9.24 -4.89 -7.96
C LEU A 143 -10.61 -4.36 -8.37
N MET A 144 -11.72 -5.02 -7.99
CA MET A 144 -13.09 -4.59 -8.31
C MET A 144 -13.37 -3.10 -8.15
N PRO A 145 -12.87 -2.44 -7.09
CA PRO A 145 -13.14 -1.03 -6.92
C PRO A 145 -12.60 -0.15 -8.07
N LEU A 146 -11.53 -0.56 -8.76
CA LEU A 146 -11.00 0.17 -9.94
C LEU A 146 -11.91 0.09 -11.17
N PHE A 147 -12.79 -0.91 -11.21
CA PHE A 147 -13.68 -1.16 -12.35
C PHE A 147 -15.08 -0.59 -12.11
N ASP A 148 -15.51 -0.57 -10.85
CA ASP A 148 -16.83 -0.14 -10.45
C ASP A 148 -16.74 0.87 -9.30
N SER A 149 -16.95 2.14 -9.66
CA SER A 149 -16.94 3.25 -8.71
C SER A 149 -18.07 3.18 -7.69
N ALA A 150 -19.07 2.30 -7.87
CA ALA A 150 -20.10 2.03 -6.86
C ALA A 150 -19.50 1.42 -5.58
N TRP A 151 -18.35 0.74 -5.66
CA TRP A 151 -17.67 0.16 -4.49
C TRP A 151 -17.07 1.22 -3.55
N TYR A 152 -16.83 2.45 -4.04
CA TYR A 152 -16.40 3.60 -3.21
C TYR A 152 -17.53 4.44 -2.67
N ARG A 153 -18.79 4.15 -3.03
CA ARG A 153 -19.89 4.71 -2.28
C ARG A 153 -19.89 4.03 -0.92
N ALA A 154 -19.06 4.55 -0.02
CA ALA A 154 -19.42 4.62 1.37
C ALA A 154 -20.91 5.01 1.37
N PRO A 155 -21.79 4.26 2.07
CA PRO A 155 -23.12 4.78 2.35
C PRO A 155 -22.85 6.19 2.82
N ARG A 156 -23.37 7.21 2.12
CA ARG A 156 -23.32 8.59 2.62
C ARG A 156 -23.66 8.41 4.07
N SER A 157 -22.69 8.66 4.96
CA SER A 157 -22.99 8.69 6.36
C SER A 157 -24.09 9.72 6.40
N GLN A 158 -25.31 9.25 6.59
CA GLN A 158 -26.33 10.11 7.14
C GLN A 158 -25.60 10.60 8.37
N HIS A 159 -25.21 11.87 8.32
CA HIS A 159 -24.72 12.59 9.46
C HIS A 159 -25.92 12.50 10.41
N ARG A 160 -25.99 11.41 11.17
CA ARG A 160 -26.89 11.32 12.30
C ARG A 160 -26.26 12.36 13.20
N GLU A 161 -26.83 13.56 13.16
CA GLU A 161 -26.60 14.58 14.16
C GLU A 161 -26.54 13.85 15.49
N ARG A 162 -25.34 13.80 16.04
CA ARG A 162 -25.04 13.03 17.23
C ARG A 162 -25.47 13.89 18.40
N ASP A 163 -26.79 13.99 18.57
CA ASP A 163 -27.45 14.58 19.74
C ASP A 163 -27.66 13.54 20.85
N GLU A 164 -26.92 12.43 20.80
CA GLU A 164 -26.91 11.45 21.88
C GLU A 164 -25.74 11.78 22.83
N PRO A 165 -26.02 12.10 24.11
CA PRO A 165 -24.99 12.40 25.08
C PRO A 165 -24.06 11.20 25.22
N SER A 166 -22.76 11.47 25.02
CA SER A 166 -21.66 10.54 25.14
C SER A 166 -21.86 9.58 26.32
N LEU A 167 -21.77 8.26 26.08
CA LEU A 167 -21.82 7.22 27.12
C LEU A 167 -20.83 7.49 28.28
N TRP A 168 -19.75 8.23 28.02
CA TRP A 168 -18.82 8.70 29.05
C TRP A 168 -19.44 9.68 30.03
N HIS A 169 -20.38 10.53 29.60
CA HIS A 169 -21.15 11.40 30.50
C HIS A 169 -22.15 10.61 31.36
N ALA A 170 -22.73 9.52 30.85
CA ALA A 170 -23.60 8.65 31.65
C ALA A 170 -22.82 7.89 32.74
N ILE A 171 -21.63 7.38 32.40
CA ILE A 171 -20.77 6.63 33.33
C ILE A 171 -20.16 7.56 34.39
N LEU A 172 -19.65 8.74 34.00
CA LEU A 172 -19.02 9.68 34.93
C LEU A 172 -20.03 10.53 35.72
N GLY A 173 -21.25 10.72 35.21
CA GLY A 173 -22.34 11.38 35.95
C GLY A 173 -22.70 10.61 37.22
N SER A 174 -22.76 9.28 37.13
CA SER A 174 -23.09 8.38 38.24
C SER A 174 -22.07 8.40 39.39
N LEU A 175 -20.81 8.79 39.12
CA LEU A 175 -19.76 8.92 40.15
C LEU A 175 -19.84 10.26 40.90
N ARG A 176 -20.53 11.26 40.35
CA ARG A 176 -20.66 12.58 40.98
C ARG A 176 -21.63 12.58 42.16
N ASP A 177 -22.61 11.67 42.16
CA ASP A 177 -23.58 11.48 43.24
C ASP A 177 -23.06 10.66 44.43
N LEU A 178 -21.88 10.06 44.34
CA LEU A 178 -21.27 9.27 45.43
C LEU A 178 -20.34 10.09 46.34
N ARG A 179 -20.24 11.42 46.15
CA ARG A 179 -19.49 12.31 47.05
C ARG A 179 -20.41 12.91 48.11
N GLY A 180 -20.80 12.08 49.07
CA GLY A 180 -21.65 12.49 50.20
C GLY A 180 -21.05 13.65 51.04
N PRO A 181 -21.91 14.44 51.71
CA PRO A 181 -21.49 15.62 52.47
C PRO A 181 -20.68 15.24 53.72
N ARG A 182 -19.50 15.85 53.88
CA ARG A 182 -18.75 15.82 55.14
C ARG A 182 -19.54 16.61 56.19
N ALA A 183 -20.26 15.90 57.05
CA ALA A 183 -20.85 16.49 58.26
C ALA A 183 -19.73 16.90 59.23
N PHE A 184 -19.59 18.21 59.43
CA PHE A 184 -18.87 18.78 60.56
C PHE A 184 -19.62 18.45 61.86
N MET A 185 -19.04 17.66 62.75
CA MET A 185 -19.42 17.66 64.16
C MET A 185 -18.39 18.45 64.97
N ARG A 186 -18.80 19.64 65.39
CA ARG A 186 -18.21 20.36 66.53
C ARG A 186 -18.51 19.55 67.80
N LEU A 187 -17.48 19.21 68.58
CA LEU A 187 -17.65 18.86 69.99
C LEU A 187 -17.03 19.96 70.85
N ARG A 188 -17.91 20.66 71.58
CA ARG A 188 -17.59 21.51 72.72
C ARG A 188 -17.11 20.65 73.88
N LYS A 189 -16.10 21.11 74.60
CA LYS A 189 -16.14 21.34 76.06
C LYS A 189 -15.25 22.54 76.38
#